data_AF-A0A2D9HC71-F1
#
_entry.id   AF-A0A2D9HC71-F1
#
_cell.length_a   1.000
_cell.length_b   1.000
_cell.length_c   1.000
_cell.angle_alpha   90.00
_cell.angle_beta   90.00
_cell.angle_gamma   90.00
#
_symmetry.space_group_name_H-M   'P 1'
#
loop_
_entity.id
_entity.type
_entity.pdbx_description
1 polymer ?
#
loop_
_entity_poly.entity_id
_entity_poly.type
_entity_poly.pdbx_seq_one_letter_code
_entity_poly.pdbx_strand_id
1 'polypeptide(L)'
;MPSSFPGGNDISVTPRLSQQLHFLLEVDRLKSVERQNHCVHAKRRENTAEHSWHLALFALVLDLPASVDRYRVIQMLLLHDLVEIDAGDTFAYDEEGHGDKLAPETAAAERLFGLLP
;
A
#
# COMPACT_ATOMS: atom_id res chain seq x y z
N MET A 1 -12.61 38.71 26.35
CA MET A 1 -12.88 39.31 25.02
C MET A 1 -12.74 38.21 23.98
N PRO A 2 -13.82 37.76 23.32
CA PRO A 2 -13.71 36.78 22.26
C PRO A 2 -13.32 37.50 20.95
N SER A 3 -12.16 37.15 20.38
CA SER A 3 -11.82 37.54 19.01
C SER A 3 -12.38 36.49 18.06
N SER A 4 -13.56 36.77 17.50
CA SER A 4 -14.13 36.02 16.38
C SER A 4 -13.45 36.46 15.08
N PHE A 5 -12.62 35.59 14.50
CA PHE A 5 -12.18 35.72 13.11
C PHE A 5 -13.32 35.26 12.18
N PRO A 6 -13.86 36.11 11.30
CA PRO A 6 -14.84 35.70 10.32
C PRO A 6 -14.11 35.16 9.08
N GLY A 7 -14.32 33.88 8.75
CA GLY A 7 -13.82 33.31 7.48
C GLY A 7 -13.05 31.99 7.57
N GLY A 8 -12.97 31.36 8.73
CA GLY A 8 -12.55 29.95 8.79
C GLY A 8 -13.67 29.07 8.27
N ASN A 9 -13.55 28.54 7.04
CA ASN A 9 -14.31 27.35 6.67
C ASN A 9 -14.01 26.31 7.76
N ASP A 10 -15.00 26.01 8.59
CA ASP A 10 -14.94 24.88 9.50
C ASP A 10 -14.88 23.63 8.61
N ILE A 11 -13.67 23.15 8.31
CA ILE A 11 -13.47 21.85 7.67
C ILE A 11 -13.80 20.82 8.75
N SER A 12 -15.10 20.69 9.04
CA SER A 12 -15.60 19.61 9.86
C SER A 12 -15.24 18.32 9.14
N VAL A 13 -14.33 17.55 9.74
CA VAL A 13 -13.88 16.28 9.17
C VAL A 13 -15.07 15.33 9.18
N THR A 14 -15.58 15.01 7.99
CA THR A 14 -16.68 14.04 7.87
C THR A 14 -16.22 12.65 8.35
N PRO A 15 -17.12 11.80 8.87
CA PRO A 15 -16.77 10.42 9.23
C PRO A 15 -16.09 9.66 8.08
N ARG A 16 -16.55 9.89 6.85
CA ARG A 16 -15.96 9.31 5.63
C ARG A 16 -14.51 9.75 5.43
N LEU A 17 -14.24 11.06 5.50
CA LEU A 17 -12.88 11.59 5.37
C LEU A 17 -11.97 11.08 6.49
N SER A 18 -12.49 10.98 7.72
CA SER A 18 -11.73 10.45 8.85
C SER A 18 -11.31 8.99 8.62
N GLN A 19 -12.19 8.15 8.09
CA GLN A 19 -11.87 6.75 7.76
C GLN A 19 -10.84 6.65 6.65
N GLN A 20 -10.98 7.46 5.60
CA GLN A 20 -10.00 7.53 4.50
C GLN A 20 -8.61 7.96 5.00
N LEU A 21 -8.53 9.00 5.83
CA LEU A 21 -7.27 9.44 6.41
C LEU A 21 -6.67 8.36 7.33
N HIS A 22 -7.49 7.68 8.11
CA HIS A 22 -7.05 6.58 8.95
C HIS A 22 -6.46 5.42 8.13
N PHE A 23 -7.14 5.01 7.05
CA PHE A 23 -6.61 4.03 6.11
C PHE A 23 -5.27 4.47 5.51
N LEU A 24 -5.18 5.72 5.03
CA LEU A 24 -3.95 6.26 4.42
C LEU A 24 -2.77 6.31 5.41
N LEU A 25 -3.03 6.61 6.68
CA LEU A 25 -2.02 6.57 7.74
C LEU A 25 -1.61 5.14 8.08
N GLU A 26 -2.55 4.20 8.14
CA GLU A 26 -2.26 2.80 8.44
C GLU A 26 -1.41 2.15 7.35
N VAL A 27 -1.72 2.39 6.07
CA VAL A 27 -0.96 1.78 4.96
C VAL A 27 0.45 2.34 4.79
N ASP A 28 0.77 3.49 5.40
CA ASP A 28 2.14 4.02 5.44
C ASP A 28 3.13 3.03 6.08
N ARG A 29 2.63 2.17 6.98
CA ARG A 29 3.40 1.10 7.63
C ARG A 29 4.05 0.13 6.65
N LEU A 30 3.55 0.03 5.41
CA LEU A 30 4.17 -0.79 4.36
C LEU A 30 5.65 -0.41 4.11
N LYS A 31 6.02 0.85 4.34
CA LYS A 31 7.41 1.33 4.21
C LYS A 31 8.38 0.69 5.22
N SER A 32 7.87 0.02 6.24
CA SER A 32 8.66 -0.68 7.27
C SER A 32 8.87 -2.17 6.98
N VAL A 33 8.20 -2.72 5.95
CA VAL A 33 8.37 -4.11 5.54
C VAL A 33 9.57 -4.21 4.60
N GLU A 34 10.66 -4.83 5.05
CA GLU A 34 11.86 -5.04 4.24
C GLU A 34 11.80 -6.34 3.42
N ARG A 35 12.10 -6.23 2.13
CA ARG A 35 12.23 -7.34 1.18
C ARG A 35 13.66 -7.84 1.11
N GLN A 36 13.87 -9.09 0.67
CA GLN A 36 15.22 -9.63 0.47
C GLN A 36 16.02 -8.89 -0.63
N ASN A 37 15.33 -8.25 -1.57
CA ASN A 37 15.95 -7.51 -2.65
C ASN A 37 16.76 -6.31 -2.13
N HIS A 38 17.87 -5.99 -2.81
CA HIS A 38 18.67 -4.81 -2.52
C HIS A 38 18.36 -3.68 -3.50
N CYS A 39 18.37 -2.44 -3.02
CA CYS A 39 18.28 -1.28 -3.88
C CYS A 39 19.50 -1.19 -4.80
N VAL A 40 19.29 -0.95 -6.10
CA VAL A 40 20.39 -0.82 -7.08
C VAL A 40 21.32 0.37 -6.75
N HIS A 41 20.76 1.45 -6.22
CA HIS A 41 21.49 2.71 -5.95
C HIS A 41 21.64 3.03 -4.45
N ALA A 42 21.28 2.12 -3.55
CA ALA A 42 21.43 2.34 -2.11
C ALA A 42 21.93 1.08 -1.40
N LYS A 43 22.78 1.25 -0.39
CA LYS A 43 23.35 0.13 0.41
C LYS A 43 22.39 -0.35 1.50
N ARG A 44 21.13 -0.61 1.12
CA ARG A 44 20.08 -1.13 2.01
C ARG A 44 19.18 -2.09 1.26
N ARG A 45 18.35 -2.80 2.01
CA ARG A 45 17.27 -3.61 1.44
C ARG A 45 16.16 -2.72 0.91
N GLU A 46 15.49 -3.25 -0.11
CA GLU A 46 14.26 -2.68 -0.65
C GLU A 46 13.12 -2.86 0.37
N ASN A 47 12.22 -1.89 0.53
CA ASN A 47 10.96 -2.07 1.25
C ASN A 47 9.79 -2.33 0.30
N THR A 48 8.70 -2.87 0.81
CA THR A 48 7.54 -3.26 -0.01
C THR A 48 6.83 -2.08 -0.67
N ALA A 49 6.79 -0.91 -0.02
CA ALA A 49 6.16 0.26 -0.62
C ALA A 49 6.94 0.79 -1.84
N GLU A 50 8.27 0.84 -1.77
CA GLU A 50 9.09 1.25 -2.92
C GLU A 50 9.11 0.21 -4.04
N HIS A 51 8.98 -1.07 -3.70
CA HIS A 51 8.78 -2.14 -4.68
C HIS A 51 7.52 -1.91 -5.52
N SER A 52 6.38 -1.71 -4.84
CA SER A 52 5.09 -1.43 -5.47
C SER A 52 5.12 -0.16 -6.34
N TRP A 53 5.76 0.90 -5.85
CA TRP A 53 5.98 2.13 -6.62
C TRP A 53 6.80 1.86 -7.90
N HIS A 54 7.89 1.10 -7.81
CA HIS A 54 8.77 0.83 -8.94
C HIS A 54 8.08 -0.06 -9.99
N LEU A 55 7.28 -1.05 -9.57
CA LEU A 55 6.45 -1.84 -10.49
C LEU A 55 5.37 -0.99 -11.18
N ALA A 56 4.75 -0.05 -10.47
CA ALA A 56 3.79 0.88 -11.08
C ALA A 56 4.45 1.74 -12.18
N LEU A 57 5.71 2.15 -11.99
CA LEU A 57 6.49 2.81 -13.05
C LEU A 57 6.77 1.88 -14.23
N PHE A 58 7.05 0.61 -13.99
CA PHE A 58 7.22 -0.38 -15.07
C PHE A 58 5.94 -0.48 -15.90
N ALA A 59 4.77 -0.54 -15.27
CA ALA A 59 3.48 -0.58 -15.97
C ALA A 59 3.20 0.68 -16.81
N LEU A 60 3.77 1.84 -16.44
CA LEU A 60 3.68 3.08 -17.21
C LEU A 60 4.64 3.10 -18.41
N VAL A 61 5.83 2.52 -18.28
CA VAL A 61 6.91 2.63 -19.27
C VAL A 61 6.91 1.47 -20.26
N LEU A 62 6.65 0.25 -19.79
CA LEU A 62 6.70 -0.94 -20.63
C LEU A 62 5.48 -1.03 -21.54
N ASP A 63 5.68 -1.65 -22.70
CA ASP A 63 4.58 -1.94 -23.61
C ASP A 63 3.73 -3.07 -23.02
N LEU A 64 2.44 -2.79 -22.81
CA LEU A 64 1.49 -3.76 -22.29
C LEU A 64 0.58 -4.21 -23.44
N PRO A 65 0.11 -5.47 -23.44
CA PRO A 65 -0.84 -5.91 -24.44
C PRO A 65 -2.05 -4.97 -24.53
N ALA A 66 -2.53 -4.69 -25.75
CA ALA A 66 -3.64 -3.75 -25.97
C ALA A 66 -4.95 -4.15 -25.26
N SER A 67 -5.10 -5.42 -24.88
CA SER A 67 -6.23 -5.93 -24.10
C SER A 67 -6.14 -5.64 -22.60
N VAL A 68 -5.02 -5.12 -22.11
CA VAL A 68 -4.78 -4.85 -20.68
C VAL A 68 -5.07 -3.39 -20.36
N ASP A 69 -5.96 -3.17 -19.40
CA ASP A 69 -6.18 -1.84 -18.83
C ASP A 69 -5.00 -1.45 -17.92
N ARG A 70 -4.16 -0.56 -18.43
CA ARG A 70 -3.01 -0.02 -17.71
C ARG A 70 -3.39 0.66 -16.40
N TYR A 71 -4.52 1.38 -16.34
CA TYR A 71 -4.96 2.03 -15.12
C TYR A 71 -5.29 1.00 -14.04
N ARG A 72 -6.00 -0.07 -14.41
CA ARG A 72 -6.27 -1.20 -13.52
C ARG A 72 -5.00 -1.88 -13.02
N VAL A 73 -4.00 -2.06 -13.88
CA VAL A 73 -2.70 -2.64 -13.50
C VAL A 73 -1.98 -1.76 -12.47
N ILE A 74 -1.91 -0.45 -12.71
CA ILE A 74 -1.27 0.48 -11.76
C ILE A 74 -1.99 0.46 -10.42
N GLN A 75 -3.33 0.49 -10.40
CA GLN A 75 -4.09 0.37 -9.16
C GLN A 75 -3.81 -0.95 -8.44
N MET A 76 -3.76 -2.07 -9.16
CA MET A 76 -3.46 -3.37 -8.57
C MET A 76 -2.06 -3.40 -7.97
N LEU A 77 -1.04 -2.94 -8.70
CA LEU A 77 0.35 -2.91 -8.22
C LEU A 77 0.54 -2.02 -6.99
N LEU A 78 -0.18 -0.89 -6.89
CA LEU A 78 -0.13 -0.03 -5.71
C LEU A 78 -0.78 -0.66 -4.45
N LEU A 79 -1.63 -1.67 -4.62
CA LEU A 79 -2.43 -2.25 -3.54
C LEU A 79 -2.02 -3.69 -3.19
N HIS A 80 -1.36 -4.41 -4.11
CA HIS A 80 -1.22 -5.87 -4.03
C HIS A 80 -0.52 -6.36 -2.75
N ASP A 81 0.52 -5.66 -2.31
CA ASP A 81 1.30 -6.05 -1.14
C ASP A 81 0.87 -5.33 0.15
N LEU A 82 -0.25 -4.60 0.18
CA LEU A 82 -0.71 -3.95 1.43
C LEU A 82 -0.91 -4.96 2.56
N VAL A 83 -1.28 -6.19 2.24
CA VAL A 83 -1.44 -7.29 3.20
C VAL A 83 -0.14 -7.66 3.92
N GLU A 84 1.03 -7.36 3.33
CA GLU A 84 2.33 -7.61 3.95
C GLU A 84 2.55 -6.77 5.22
N ILE A 85 1.76 -5.72 5.47
CA ILE A 85 1.81 -4.94 6.72
C ILE A 85 1.63 -5.84 7.95
N ASP A 86 0.77 -6.86 7.83
CA ASP A 86 0.50 -7.81 8.91
C ASP A 86 1.06 -9.21 8.62
N ALA A 87 1.03 -9.64 7.35
CA ALA A 87 1.50 -10.97 6.95
C ALA A 87 3.03 -11.07 6.82
N GLY A 88 3.72 -9.95 6.63
CA GLY A 88 5.14 -9.88 6.32
C GLY A 88 5.47 -10.21 4.85
N ASP A 89 6.67 -9.83 4.40
CA ASP A 89 7.22 -10.24 3.10
C ASP A 89 7.65 -11.70 3.18
N THR A 90 7.07 -12.56 2.33
CA THR A 90 7.59 -13.92 2.16
C THR A 90 8.29 -14.05 0.82
N PHE A 91 9.57 -14.37 0.86
CA PHE A 91 10.41 -14.45 -0.33
C PHE A 91 9.84 -15.43 -1.37
N ALA A 92 9.76 -14.97 -2.62
CA ALA A 92 9.09 -15.70 -3.71
C ALA A 92 9.71 -17.07 -4.05
N TYR A 93 10.98 -17.30 -3.66
CA TYR A 93 11.73 -18.54 -3.92
C TYR A 93 11.94 -19.40 -2.67
N ASP A 94 11.26 -19.07 -1.57
CA ASP A 94 11.31 -19.86 -0.35
C ASP A 94 10.29 -21.02 -0.44
N GLU A 95 10.76 -22.18 -0.95
CA GLU A 95 9.93 -23.37 -1.13
C GLU A 95 9.39 -23.94 0.20
N GLU A 96 10.07 -23.70 1.32
CA GLU A 96 9.66 -24.13 2.67
C GLU A 96 8.76 -23.08 3.36
N GLY A 97 8.90 -21.80 3.01
CA GLY A 97 8.05 -20.69 3.44
C GLY A 97 6.68 -20.60 2.75
N HIS A 98 6.38 -21.49 1.80
CA HIS A 98 5.05 -21.68 1.21
C HIS A 98 4.07 -22.43 2.14
N GLY A 99 4.13 -22.17 3.45
CA GLY A 99 3.06 -22.52 4.37
C GLY A 99 1.74 -21.85 3.97
N ASP A 100 0.70 -21.98 4.80
CA ASP A 100 -0.60 -21.34 4.55
C ASP A 100 -0.49 -19.80 4.64
N LYS A 101 -0.01 -19.17 3.55
CA LYS A 101 0.05 -17.71 3.36
C LYS A 101 -1.32 -17.10 3.18
N LEU A 102 -2.27 -17.89 2.70
CA LEU A 102 -3.60 -17.43 2.38
C LEU A 102 -4.33 -16.95 3.65
N ALA A 103 -4.25 -17.70 4.75
CA ALA A 103 -4.88 -17.32 6.00
C ALA A 103 -4.40 -15.96 6.57
N PRO A 104 -3.08 -15.71 6.79
CA PRO A 104 -2.60 -14.43 7.28
C PRO A 104 -2.84 -13.28 6.31
N GLU A 105 -2.66 -13.48 5.00
CA GLU A 105 -2.93 -12.44 3.98
C GLU A 105 -4.43 -12.09 3.93
N THR A 106 -5.31 -13.09 4.06
CA THR A 106 -6.77 -12.87 4.10
C THR A 106 -7.17 -12.07 5.33
N ALA A 107 -6.64 -12.43 6.51
CA ALA A 107 -6.90 -11.69 7.75
C ALA A 107 -6.38 -10.25 7.68
N ALA A 108 -5.19 -10.04 7.09
CA ALA A 108 -4.63 -8.71 6.85
C ALA A 108 -5.53 -7.89 5.91
N ALA A 109 -6.00 -8.48 4.81
CA ALA A 109 -6.89 -7.84 3.86
C ALA A 109 -8.22 -7.43 4.52
N GLU A 110 -8.86 -8.33 5.27
CA GLU A 110 -10.10 -8.05 5.99
C GLU A 110 -9.94 -6.87 6.95
N ARG A 111 -8.83 -6.83 7.70
CA ARG A 111 -8.55 -5.73 8.65
C ARG A 111 -8.28 -4.41 7.92
N LEU A 112 -7.35 -4.41 6.96
CA LEU A 112 -6.86 -3.19 6.31
C LEU A 112 -7.92 -2.57 5.40
N PHE A 113 -8.53 -3.35 4.52
CA PHE A 113 -9.57 -2.85 3.62
C PHE A 113 -10.88 -2.59 4.35
N GLY A 114 -11.12 -3.25 5.49
CA GLY A 114 -12.23 -2.94 6.40
C GLY A 114 -12.15 -1.55 7.06
N LEU A 115 -11.02 -0.83 6.94
CA LEU A 115 -10.90 0.56 7.41
C LEU A 115 -11.53 1.58 6.44
N LEU A 116 -11.82 1.17 5.20
CA LEU A 116 -12.40 2.05 4.19
C LEU A 116 -13.93 2.21 4.39
N PRO A 117 -14.51 3.37 4.00
CA PRO A 117 -15.94 3.66 4.12
C PRO A 117 -16.83 3.02 3.05
#